data_AF-S4PGG3-F1
#
_entry.id   AF-S4PGG3-F1
#
_cell.length_a   1.000
_cell.length_b   1.000
_cell.length_c   1.000
_cell.angle_alpha   90.00
_cell.angle_beta   90.00
_cell.angle_gamma   90.00
#
_symmetry.space_group_name_H-M   'P 1'
#
loop_
_entity.id
_entity.type
_entity.pdbx_description
1 polymer ?
#
loop_
_entity_poly.entity_id
_entity_poly.type
_entity_poly.pdbx_seq_one_letter_code
_entity_poly.pdbx_strand_id
1 'polypeptide(L)'
;GIGSLVWLVTAEIFDSSARAFGMSITSTSCLLAIFVTTKYFAFMTESLGPALTYWFFSAMCLLVGTLIALFVPETKGKTFS
;
A
#
# COMPACT_ATOMS: atom_id res chain seq x y z
N GLY A 1 4.04 -11.35 -10.35
CA GLY A 1 4.73 -10.91 -9.12
C GLY A 1 3.75 -10.21 -8.21
N ILE A 2 4.05 -10.08 -6.92
CA ILE A 2 3.10 -9.51 -5.92
C ILE A 2 2.59 -8.11 -6.31
N GLY A 3 3.41 -7.34 -7.05
CA GLY A 3 3.02 -6.03 -7.58
C GLY A 3 1.84 -6.06 -8.56
N SER A 4 1.66 -7.10 -9.37
CA SER A 4 0.51 -7.20 -10.29
C SER A 4 -0.77 -7.61 -9.56
N LEU A 5 -0.67 -8.27 -8.40
CA LEU A 5 -1.82 -8.71 -7.61
C LEU A 5 -2.54 -7.53 -6.95
N VAL A 6 -1.82 -6.51 -6.46
CA VAL A 6 -2.43 -5.33 -5.84
C VAL A 6 -3.34 -4.61 -6.84
N TRP A 7 -2.85 -4.37 -8.06
CA TRP A 7 -3.65 -3.73 -9.11
C TRP A 7 -4.85 -4.57 -9.53
N LEU A 8 -4.71 -5.90 -9.56
CA LEU A 8 -5.80 -6.81 -9.88
C LEU A 8 -6.88 -6.80 -8.79
N VAL A 9 -6.50 -6.88 -7.51
CA VAL A 9 -7.43 -6.88 -6.39
C VAL A 9 -8.20 -5.55 -6.30
N THR A 10 -7.52 -4.41 -6.50
CA THR A 10 -8.20 -3.12 -6.60
C THR A 10 -9.20 -3.10 -7.76
N ALA A 11 -8.83 -3.68 -8.91
CA ALA A 11 -9.70 -3.81 -10.06
C ALA A 11 -10.92 -4.74 -9.84
N GLU A 12 -10.81 -5.74 -8.97
CA GLU A 12 -11.87 -6.70 -8.61
C GLU A 12 -12.82 -6.17 -7.53
N ILE A 13 -12.35 -5.29 -6.64
CA ILE A 13 -13.15 -4.72 -5.55
C ILE A 13 -14.08 -3.59 -6.04
N PHE A 14 -13.71 -2.86 -7.09
CA PHE A 14 -14.49 -1.72 -7.59
C PHE A 14 -15.35 -2.10 -8.81
N ASP A 15 -16.66 -1.83 -8.72
CA ASP A 15 -17.60 -1.98 -9.84
C ASP A 15 -17.25 -1.04 -11.02
N SER A 16 -17.66 -1.42 -12.23
CA SER A 16 -17.22 -0.84 -13.51
C SER A 16 -17.33 0.70 -13.60
N SER A 17 -18.30 1.30 -12.91
CA SER A 17 -18.54 2.75 -12.88
C SER A 17 -17.58 3.52 -11.96
N ALA A 18 -17.12 2.91 -10.86
CA ALA A 18 -16.26 3.53 -9.85
C ALA A 18 -14.79 3.12 -9.96
N ARG A 19 -14.47 2.14 -10.81
CA ARG A 19 -13.12 1.58 -10.98
C ARG A 19 -12.07 2.63 -11.32
N ALA A 20 -12.37 3.57 -12.22
CA ALA A 20 -11.42 4.64 -12.57
C ALA A 20 -11.08 5.54 -11.36
N PHE A 21 -12.07 5.85 -10.53
CA PHE A 21 -11.91 6.68 -9.34
C PHE A 21 -11.16 5.94 -8.22
N GLY A 22 -11.55 4.69 -7.94
CA GLY A 22 -10.88 3.84 -6.95
C GLY A 22 -9.42 3.53 -7.30
N MET A 23 -9.14 3.28 -8.58
CA MET A 23 -7.78 3.11 -9.08
C MET A 23 -6.96 4.38 -8.95
N SER A 24 -7.55 5.55 -9.20
CA SER A 24 -6.85 6.84 -9.06
C SER A 24 -6.46 7.10 -7.60
N ILE A 25 -7.38 6.92 -6.65
CA ILE A 25 -7.09 7.08 -5.21
C ILE A 25 -6.01 6.11 -4.75
N THR A 26 -6.09 4.85 -5.18
CA THR A 26 -5.09 3.83 -4.84
C THR A 26 -3.72 4.22 -5.39
N SER A 27 -3.67 4.66 -6.65
CA SER A 27 -2.43 5.09 -7.30
C SER A 27 -1.84 6.32 -6.62
N THR A 28 -2.66 7.34 -6.32
CA THR A 28 -2.24 8.53 -5.58
C THR A 28 -1.70 8.19 -4.20
N SER A 29 -2.36 7.30 -3.46
CA SER A 29 -1.91 6.85 -2.13
C SER A 29 -0.57 6.10 -2.23
N CYS A 30 -0.41 5.25 -3.25
CA CYS A 30 0.81 4.52 -3.51
C CYS A 30 1.97 5.47 -3.84
N LEU A 31 1.73 6.44 -4.72
CA LEU A 31 2.69 7.48 -5.09
C LEU A 31 3.06 8.37 -3.90
N LEU A 32 2.09 8.71 -3.05
CA LEU A 32 2.34 9.46 -1.82
C LEU A 32 3.24 8.68 -0.87
N ALA A 33 2.99 7.38 -0.68
CA ALA A 33 3.83 6.52 0.15
C ALA A 33 5.27 6.43 -0.41
N ILE A 34 5.42 6.32 -1.73
CA ILE A 34 6.74 6.33 -2.41
C ILE A 34 7.44 7.68 -2.21
N PHE A 35 6.71 8.80 -2.32
CA PHE A 35 7.26 10.14 -2.14
C PHE A 35 7.73 10.36 -0.70
N VAL A 36 6.90 10.03 0.29
CA VAL A 36 7.24 10.08 1.71
C VAL A 36 8.47 9.22 1.97
N THR A 37 8.46 7.97 1.52
CA THR A 37 9.60 7.05 1.63
C THR A 37 10.88 7.68 1.10
N THR A 38 10.85 8.19 -0.12
CA THR A 38 12.04 8.77 -0.78
C THR A 38 12.56 10.01 -0.06
N LYS A 39 11.66 10.89 0.41
CA LYS A 39 12.04 12.11 1.14
C LYS A 39 12.64 11.80 2.51
N TYR A 40 12.01 10.91 3.28
CA TYR A 40 12.47 10.58 4.63
C TYR A 40 13.67 9.64 4.62
N PHE A 41 13.85 8.82 3.59
CA PHE A 41 14.98 7.89 3.50
C PHE A 41 16.34 8.61 3.52
N ALA A 42 16.48 9.68 2.73
CA ALA A 42 17.72 10.47 2.72
C ALA A 42 17.99 11.14 4.07
N PHE A 43 16.97 11.76 4.67
CA PHE A 43 17.09 12.46 5.95
C PHE A 43 17.40 11.52 7.12
N MET A 44 16.73 10.36 7.19
CA MET A 44 16.98 9.36 8.24
C MET A 44 18.35 8.71 8.10
N THR A 45 18.81 8.47 6.87
CA THR A 45 20.12 7.84 6.64
C THR A 45 21.27 8.76 7.07
N GLU A 46 21.15 10.06 6.85
CA GLU A 46 22.14 11.04 7.35
C GLU A 46 22.09 11.21 8.87
N SER A 47 20.90 11.24 9.46
CA SER A 47 20.73 11.64 10.87
C SER A 47 20.79 10.48 11.88
N LEU A 48 20.29 9.29 11.54
CA LEU A 48 20.12 8.16 12.47
C LEU A 48 20.95 6.92 12.10
N GLY A 49 21.53 6.88 10.90
CA GLY A 49 22.29 5.74 10.39
C GLY A 49 21.41 4.60 9.87
N PRO A 50 21.97 3.70 9.03
CA PRO A 50 21.20 2.76 8.21
C PRO A 50 20.35 1.77 9.01
N ALA A 51 20.83 1.31 10.18
CA ALA A 51 20.13 0.29 10.98
C ALA A 51 18.75 0.75 11.48
N LEU A 52 18.64 2.00 11.92
CA LEU A 52 17.37 2.58 12.39
C LEU A 52 16.41 2.84 11.22
N THR A 53 16.92 3.27 10.07
CA THR A 53 16.11 3.48 8.86
C THR A 53 15.42 2.19 8.42
N TYR A 54 16.14 1.06 8.42
CA TYR A 54 15.56 -0.24 8.07
C TYR A 54 14.51 -0.71 9.08
N TRP A 55 14.74 -0.51 10.38
CA TRP A 55 13.75 -0.84 11.41
C TRP A 55 12.47 -0.01 11.28
N PHE A 56 12.60 1.29 10.96
CA PHE A 56 11.46 2.17 10.76
C PHE A 56 10.62 1.74 9.53
N PHE A 57 11.30 1.40 8.44
CA PHE A 57 10.63 0.83 7.25
C PHE A 57 9.96 -0.51 7.53
N SER A 58 10.61 -1.39 8.30
CA SER A 58 10.03 -2.66 8.70
C SER A 58 8.76 -2.48 9.53
N ALA A 59 8.77 -1.55 10.50
CA ALA A 59 7.59 -1.21 11.29
C ALA A 59 6.46 -0.64 10.43
N MET A 60 6.76 0.22 9.45
CA MET A 60 5.77 0.71 8.49
C MET A 60 5.17 -0.40 7.63
N CYS A 61 6.00 -1.32 7.13
CA CYS A 61 5.51 -2.49 6.38
C CYS A 61 4.60 -3.38 7.24
N LEU A 62 4.93 -3.60 8.52
CA LEU A 62 4.08 -4.34 9.45
C LEU A 62 2.76 -3.61 9.72
N LEU A 63 2.80 -2.29 9.90
CA LEU A 63 1.61 -1.48 10.13
C LEU A 63 0.69 -1.51 8.91
N VAL A 64 1.22 -1.34 7.70
CA VAL A 64 0.48 -1.48 6.45
C VAL A 64 -0.06 -2.90 6.28
N GLY A 65 0.74 -3.93 6.55
CA GLY A 65 0.30 -5.33 6.51
C GLY A 65 -0.84 -5.63 7.50
N THR A 66 -0.78 -5.06 8.69
CA THR A 66 -1.83 -5.18 9.71
C THR A 66 -3.10 -4.44 9.28
N LEU A 67 -2.96 -3.23 8.72
CA LEU A 67 -4.09 -2.49 8.17
C LEU A 67 -4.72 -3.24 7.00
N ILE A 68 -3.94 -3.83 6.11
CA ILE A 68 -4.46 -4.68 5.04
C ILE A 68 -5.20 -5.87 5.64
N ALA A 69 -4.62 -6.59 6.59
CA ALA A 69 -5.27 -7.75 7.22
C ALA A 69 -6.59 -7.40 7.95
N LEU A 70 -6.73 -6.17 8.46
CA LEU A 70 -7.88 -5.73 9.25
C LEU A 70 -8.95 -5.00 8.42
N PHE A 71 -8.53 -4.16 7.46
CA PHE A 71 -9.41 -3.34 6.62
C PHE A 71 -9.67 -3.91 5.23
N VAL A 72 -8.85 -4.85 4.74
CA VAL A 72 -9.20 -5.65 3.57
C VAL A 72 -9.90 -6.88 4.11
N PRO A 73 -11.24 -6.87 4.29
CA PRO A 73 -11.97 -8.11 4.46
C PRO A 73 -11.63 -8.94 3.23
N GLU A 74 -11.14 -10.17 3.42
CA GLU A 74 -10.95 -11.12 2.34
C GLU A 74 -12.24 -11.19 1.52
N THR A 75 -12.28 -10.48 0.39
CA THR A 75 -13.35 -10.56 -0.61
C THR A 75 -13.20 -11.83 -1.46
N LYS A 76 -12.29 -12.75 -1.09
CA LYS A 76 -12.24 -14.10 -1.63
C LYS A 76 -13.40 -14.93 -1.08
N GLY A 77 -14.55 -14.84 -1.75
CA GLY A 77 -15.61 -15.84 -1.64
C GLY A 77 -17.04 -15.34 -1.65
N LYS A 78 -17.31 -14.04 -1.78
CA LYS A 78 -18.70 -13.55 -1.98
C LYS A 78 -18.92 -13.24 -3.45
N THR A 79 -19.32 -14.26 -4.20
CA THR A 79 -20.11 -14.08 -5.42
C THR A 79 -21.33 -13.24 -5.06
N PHE A 80 -21.38 -12.00 -5.54
CA PHE A 80 -22.65 -11.31 -5.69
C PHE A 80 -23.43 -12.09 -6.75
N SER A 81 -24.45 -12.82 -6.29
CA SER A 81 -25.57 -13.23 -7.12
C SER A 81 -26.47 -12.04 -7.41
#